data_AF-A0A0G4FUD6-F1
#
_entry.id   AF-A0A0G4FUD6-F1
#
_cell.length_a   1.000
_cell.length_b   1.000
_cell.length_c   1.000
_cell.angle_alpha   90.00
_cell.angle_beta   90.00
_cell.angle_gamma   90.00
#
_symmetry.space_group_name_H-M   'P 1'
#
loop_
_entity.id
_entity.type
_entity.pdbx_description
1 polymer ?
#
loop_
_entity_poly.entity_id
_entity_poly.type
_entity_poly.pdbx_seq_one_letter_code
_entity_poly.pdbx_strand_id
1 'polypeptide(L)'
;MPAVMKSTDGLAVFAFLWASTQLLHVVKDLTPSAALHAAVAANGVTRVPFVDLHRIIPLCVALVNASLLVLPSRLPLLLASTALSLVYDFVLGPLSNHILTEMCFAASVVAVVVLGMTNKKRRKDMQRELAHVLGYQMASLYTVAALHKFNTDFLVARRSCANQVLAIVVKQYLPASLIHSSVVKFMLRHAHWGALIGETAISACFWFERSREIGMLMGLGFHIFLAVPPPPASFYPFSICMMCFYVLVRPRVFERAMERLGGGYVALAVGAAVAAIVYAFVPKGPYFEYPNYNLFPVGVTWVVTVSICQLAALIVAPSPIPSPPPSAKRAAKEPRSLSWVTRLSSGIVWFWGLSPYLGLRTYPALAMFSNLRSEGGRPNTLLPLARNVGMLGWSGAGQSYRVMETNLTSLRSFQVDLAEYYRPDIRRYLDEVGLEAALWICPPRWTAPSPTSPPFRPFDVPLVEIQRLIGAELRKPQPQPFFVTLRPLQKESGHDQPALNLTWDGGEWYLSFFVPQTVRWDGKQWAAAAPAPSHPPSLPDAFRIDVLRDRSWLRVIQEGLVRFRSFDEHDSPCRH
;
A
#
# COMPACT_ATOMS: atom_id res chain seq x y z
N MET A 1 2.43 -20.18 36.69
CA MET A 1 1.73 -19.35 35.69
C MET A 1 0.23 -19.72 35.41
N PRO A 2 -0.65 -20.17 36.35
CA PRO A 2 -2.02 -20.60 35.98
C PRO A 2 -3.14 -19.56 36.16
N ALA A 3 -2.90 -18.44 36.87
CA ALA A 3 -3.96 -17.47 37.19
C ALA A 3 -4.23 -16.44 36.07
N VAL A 4 -3.39 -16.39 35.04
CA VAL A 4 -3.30 -15.26 34.11
C VAL A 4 -4.30 -15.35 32.94
N MET A 5 -4.84 -16.53 32.64
CA MET A 5 -5.82 -16.72 31.54
C MET A 5 -7.28 -16.90 32.01
N LYS A 6 -7.64 -16.48 33.23
CA LYS A 6 -9.03 -16.67 33.74
C LYS A 6 -10.09 -15.81 33.04
N SER A 7 -9.72 -14.74 32.33
CA SER A 7 -10.68 -13.99 31.49
C SER A 7 -10.43 -14.29 30.01
N THR A 8 -11.13 -15.29 29.47
CA THR A 8 -11.13 -15.64 28.05
C THR A 8 -12.07 -14.73 27.27
N ASP A 9 -11.92 -13.41 27.43
CA ASP A 9 -12.71 -12.45 26.65
C ASP A 9 -12.06 -12.24 25.25
N GLY A 10 -12.87 -11.87 24.25
CA GLY A 10 -12.39 -11.73 22.87
C GLY A 10 -11.40 -10.57 22.72
N LEU A 11 -11.38 -9.65 23.69
CA LEU A 11 -10.42 -8.54 23.73
C LEU A 11 -9.03 -9.03 24.14
N ALA A 12 -8.94 -10.01 25.04
CA ALA A 12 -7.68 -10.68 25.38
C ALA A 12 -7.11 -11.45 24.18
N VAL A 13 -7.96 -12.12 23.39
CA VAL A 13 -7.52 -12.79 22.15
C VAL A 13 -6.97 -11.77 21.16
N PHE A 14 -7.68 -10.65 20.96
CA PHE A 14 -7.18 -9.54 20.14
C PHE A 14 -5.86 -9.00 20.67
N ALA A 15 -5.76 -8.71 21.97
CA ALA A 15 -4.57 -8.14 22.59
C ALA A 15 -3.34 -9.05 22.42
N PHE A 16 -3.51 -10.36 22.56
CA PHE A 16 -2.45 -11.33 22.33
C PHE A 16 -1.97 -11.32 20.87
N LEU A 17 -2.90 -11.41 19.91
CA LEU A 17 -2.55 -11.41 18.48
C LEU A 17 -1.93 -10.08 18.05
N TRP A 18 -2.50 -8.97 18.51
CA TRP A 18 -1.99 -7.62 18.29
C TRP A 18 -0.56 -7.48 18.83
N ALA A 19 -0.32 -7.91 20.08
CA ALA A 19 1.02 -7.87 20.65
C ALA A 19 2.04 -8.69 19.86
N SER A 20 1.66 -9.90 19.41
CA SER A 20 2.53 -10.74 18.59
C SER A 20 2.84 -10.09 17.23
N THR A 21 1.86 -9.42 16.61
CA THR A 21 2.01 -8.68 15.36
C THR A 21 3.00 -7.53 15.51
N GLN A 22 2.81 -6.71 16.54
CA GLN A 22 3.65 -5.55 16.79
C GLN A 22 5.10 -5.93 17.09
N LEU A 23 5.32 -7.06 17.79
CA LEU A 23 6.65 -7.60 17.98
C LEU A 23 7.31 -7.99 16.65
N LEU A 24 6.60 -8.67 15.75
CA LEU A 24 7.11 -8.98 14.41
C LEU A 24 7.46 -7.71 13.62
N HIS A 25 6.66 -6.64 13.75
CA HIS A 25 6.92 -5.36 13.10
C HIS A 25 8.20 -4.67 13.59
N VAL A 26 8.47 -4.67 14.90
CA VAL A 26 9.63 -3.96 15.47
C VAL A 26 10.93 -4.78 15.45
N VAL A 27 10.86 -6.11 15.28
CA VAL A 27 12.06 -6.97 15.24
C VAL A 27 13.09 -6.50 14.20
N LYS A 28 12.65 -6.03 13.02
CA LYS A 28 13.54 -5.50 11.98
C LYS A 28 14.34 -4.27 12.40
N ASP A 29 13.80 -3.48 13.33
CA ASP A 29 14.42 -2.23 13.79
C ASP A 29 15.27 -2.46 15.04
N LEU A 30 15.03 -3.56 15.77
CA LEU A 30 15.83 -4.01 16.90
C LEU A 30 17.01 -4.89 16.47
N THR A 31 16.91 -5.55 15.31
CA THR A 31 18.02 -6.31 14.76
C THR A 31 19.03 -5.33 14.17
N PRO A 32 20.30 -5.33 14.64
CA PRO A 32 21.29 -4.42 14.10
C PRO A 32 21.49 -4.71 12.62
N SER A 33 21.11 -3.76 11.74
CA SER A 33 21.39 -3.94 10.32
C SER A 33 22.90 -3.82 10.10
N ALA A 34 23.46 -4.70 9.28
CA ALA A 34 24.86 -4.60 8.85
C ALA A 34 25.17 -3.20 8.27
N ALA A 35 24.18 -2.56 7.64
CA ALA A 35 24.25 -1.19 7.15
C ALA A 35 24.37 -0.14 8.26
N LEU A 36 23.69 -0.32 9.41
CA LEU A 36 23.84 0.57 10.57
C LEU A 36 25.23 0.41 11.19
N HIS A 37 25.72 -0.82 11.33
CA HIS A 37 27.10 -1.05 11.77
C HIS A 37 28.13 -0.43 10.83
N ALA A 38 27.93 -0.57 9.52
CA ALA A 38 28.80 0.05 8.51
C ALA A 38 28.73 1.58 8.55
N ALA A 39 27.53 2.18 8.71
CA ALA A 39 27.36 3.63 8.76
C ALA A 39 27.92 4.25 10.05
N VAL A 40 27.78 3.57 11.19
CA VAL A 40 28.39 3.98 12.47
C VAL A 40 29.92 3.86 12.39
N ALA A 41 30.43 2.77 11.84
CA ALA A 41 31.86 2.56 11.64
C ALA A 41 32.47 3.57 10.65
N ALA A 42 31.76 3.92 9.57
CA ALA A 42 32.27 4.80 8.52
C ALA A 42 32.27 6.28 8.92
N ASN A 43 31.28 6.75 9.69
CA ASN A 43 31.11 8.19 9.89
C ASN A 43 31.62 8.72 11.24
N GLY A 44 32.06 7.86 12.18
CA GLY A 44 32.62 8.29 13.47
C GLY A 44 31.70 9.21 14.30
N VAL A 45 30.41 9.28 13.97
CA VAL A 45 29.48 10.27 14.54
C VAL A 45 29.06 9.81 15.92
N THR A 46 29.61 10.46 16.93
CA THR A 46 29.36 10.17 18.35
C THR A 46 28.08 10.81 18.91
N ARG A 47 27.36 11.65 18.15
CA ARG A 47 26.12 12.30 18.64
C ARG A 47 25.13 12.59 17.53
N VAL A 48 24.02 11.86 17.50
CA VAL A 48 22.78 12.32 16.86
C VAL A 48 21.59 11.91 17.75
N PRO A 49 20.87 12.84 18.40
CA PRO A 49 19.69 12.52 19.21
C PRO A 49 18.56 11.81 18.44
N PHE A 50 18.57 11.89 17.10
CA PHE A 50 17.68 11.12 16.24
C PHE A 50 17.98 9.60 16.26
N VAL A 51 19.25 9.19 16.43
CA VAL A 51 19.63 7.77 16.53
C VAL A 51 19.03 7.12 17.78
N ASP A 52 18.82 7.90 18.84
CA ASP A 52 18.20 7.41 20.06
C ASP A 52 16.70 7.16 19.87
N LEU A 53 15.97 8.05 19.19
CA LEU A 53 14.53 7.88 18.98
C LEU A 53 14.20 6.63 18.14
N HIS A 54 15.01 6.36 17.10
CA HIS A 54 14.91 5.16 16.26
C HIS A 54 15.11 3.85 17.02
N ARG A 55 15.72 3.88 18.21
CA ARG A 55 15.93 2.69 19.07
C ARG A 55 14.97 2.65 20.25
N ILE A 56 14.70 3.81 20.86
CA ILE A 56 13.83 3.95 22.03
C ILE A 56 12.39 3.59 21.66
N ILE A 57 11.85 4.10 20.54
CA ILE A 57 10.46 3.81 20.18
C ILE A 57 10.24 2.31 19.94
N PRO A 58 11.02 1.60 19.09
CA PRO A 58 10.84 0.16 18.90
C PRO A 58 11.05 -0.65 20.18
N LEU A 59 11.99 -0.26 21.05
CA LEU A 59 12.22 -0.91 22.34
C LEU A 59 11.01 -0.76 23.27
N CYS A 60 10.44 0.44 23.38
CA CYS A 60 9.22 0.68 24.16
C CYS A 60 8.04 -0.14 23.63
N VAL A 61 7.85 -0.18 22.31
CA VAL A 61 6.84 -1.02 21.66
C VAL A 61 7.09 -2.49 22.00
N ALA A 62 8.32 -2.97 21.91
CA ALA A 62 8.65 -4.37 22.23
C ALA A 62 8.38 -4.72 23.69
N LEU A 63 8.80 -3.88 24.65
CA LEU A 63 8.59 -4.12 26.09
C LEU A 63 7.11 -4.13 26.47
N VAL A 64 6.32 -3.20 25.93
CA VAL A 64 4.88 -3.14 26.19
C VAL A 64 4.16 -4.33 25.56
N ASN A 65 4.53 -4.73 24.34
CA ASN A 65 3.90 -5.88 23.68
C ASN A 65 4.32 -7.22 24.30
N ALA A 66 5.57 -7.38 24.73
CA ALA A 66 5.98 -8.54 25.53
C ALA A 66 5.18 -8.63 26.84
N SER A 67 4.96 -7.49 27.51
CA SER A 67 4.11 -7.43 28.70
C SER A 67 2.66 -7.79 28.40
N LEU A 68 2.13 -7.33 27.26
CA LEU A 68 0.76 -7.62 26.82
C LEU A 68 0.57 -9.08 26.41
N LEU A 69 1.58 -9.75 25.83
CA LEU A 69 1.54 -11.20 25.58
C LEU A 69 1.38 -12.00 26.87
N VAL A 70 2.03 -11.57 27.95
CA VAL A 70 1.92 -12.20 29.27
C VAL A 70 0.58 -11.83 29.92
N LEU A 71 0.11 -10.59 29.75
CA LEU A 71 -1.07 -10.05 30.44
C LEU A 71 -2.13 -9.52 29.46
N PRO A 72 -2.70 -10.35 28.57
CA PRO A 72 -3.54 -9.89 27.45
C PRO A 72 -4.86 -9.23 27.90
N SER A 73 -5.34 -9.55 29.10
CA SER A 73 -6.58 -9.00 29.65
C SER A 73 -6.44 -7.60 30.25
N ARG A 74 -5.23 -7.04 30.31
CA ARG A 74 -4.99 -5.73 30.93
C ARG A 74 -5.27 -4.60 29.95
N LEU A 75 -6.48 -4.04 30.03
CA LEU A 75 -6.92 -2.93 29.18
C LEU A 75 -5.93 -1.74 29.11
N PRO A 76 -5.27 -1.28 30.21
CA PRO A 76 -4.27 -0.23 30.11
C PRO A 76 -3.04 -0.62 29.27
N LEU A 77 -2.62 -1.89 29.32
CA LEU A 77 -1.52 -2.38 28.48
C LEU A 77 -1.94 -2.46 27.01
N LEU A 78 -3.18 -2.86 26.72
CA LEU A 78 -3.71 -2.82 25.36
C LEU A 78 -3.73 -1.39 24.80
N LEU A 79 -4.20 -0.44 25.61
CA LEU A 79 -4.20 0.98 25.24
C LEU A 79 -2.78 1.49 24.98
N ALA A 80 -1.84 1.19 25.89
CA ALA A 80 -0.44 1.58 25.76
C ALA A 80 0.19 0.97 24.50
N SER A 81 -0.02 -0.33 24.26
CA SER A 81 0.47 -1.04 23.06
C SER A 81 -0.07 -0.38 21.80
N THR A 82 -1.39 -0.19 21.70
CA THR A 82 -2.03 0.37 20.49
C THR A 82 -1.61 1.81 20.24
N ALA A 83 -1.52 2.63 21.29
CA ALA A 83 -1.07 4.03 21.19
C ALA A 83 0.42 4.13 20.82
N LEU A 84 1.29 3.31 21.40
CA LEU A 84 2.71 3.27 21.04
C LEU A 84 2.92 2.77 19.61
N SER A 85 2.11 1.82 19.15
CA SER A 85 2.15 1.33 17.76
C SER A 85 1.78 2.44 16.78
N LEU A 86 0.77 3.26 17.09
CA LEU A 86 0.43 4.45 16.30
C LEU A 86 1.59 5.46 16.22
N VAL A 87 2.26 5.71 17.35
CA VAL A 87 3.44 6.60 17.38
C VAL A 87 4.58 6.01 16.55
N TYR A 88 4.84 4.71 16.69
CA TYR A 88 5.83 4.00 15.90
C TYR A 88 5.54 4.09 14.40
N ASP A 89 4.32 3.78 13.97
CA ASP A 89 3.92 3.84 12.56
C ASP A 89 3.98 5.26 11.99
N PHE A 90 3.59 6.27 12.78
CA PHE A 90 3.64 7.67 12.36
C PHE A 90 5.08 8.18 12.20
N VAL A 91 5.97 7.81 13.13
CA VAL A 91 7.35 8.32 13.16
C VAL A 91 8.27 7.51 12.24
N LEU A 92 8.16 6.19 12.29
CA LEU A 92 9.09 5.22 11.68
C LEU A 92 8.48 4.39 10.56
N GLY A 93 7.15 4.31 10.49
CA GLY A 93 6.47 3.50 9.48
C GLY A 93 6.73 4.00 8.05
N PRO A 94 6.76 3.09 7.05
CA PRO A 94 6.96 3.45 5.64
C PRO A 94 5.78 4.24 5.03
N LEU A 95 4.74 4.58 5.81
CA LEU A 95 3.49 5.22 5.36
C LEU A 95 2.87 4.52 4.14
N SER A 96 3.02 3.20 4.03
CA SER A 96 2.36 2.41 3.00
C SER A 96 0.84 2.33 3.23
N ASN A 97 0.10 1.85 2.24
CA ASN A 97 -1.36 1.69 2.34
C ASN A 97 -1.80 0.83 3.54
N HIS A 98 -1.04 -0.23 3.83
CA HIS A 98 -1.35 -1.12 4.94
C HIS A 98 -1.09 -0.43 6.30
N ILE A 99 -0.01 0.34 6.41
CA ILE A 99 0.30 1.10 7.64
C ILE A 99 -0.77 2.19 7.87
N LEU A 100 -1.20 2.91 6.83
CA LEU A 100 -2.27 3.90 6.97
C LEU A 100 -3.60 3.25 7.40
N THR A 101 -3.89 2.07 6.87
CA THR A 101 -5.09 1.29 7.27
C THR A 101 -4.98 0.86 8.73
N GLU A 102 -3.83 0.30 9.12
CA GLU A 102 -3.53 -0.09 10.49
C GLU A 102 -3.67 1.08 11.46
N MET A 103 -3.08 2.23 11.14
CA MET A 103 -3.21 3.45 11.94
C MET A 103 -4.66 3.89 12.09
N CYS A 104 -5.47 3.80 11.04
CA CYS A 104 -6.90 4.14 11.11
C CYS A 104 -7.67 3.23 12.08
N PHE A 105 -7.40 1.94 12.02
CA PHE A 105 -8.08 0.92 12.81
C PHE A 105 -7.61 0.99 14.26
N ALA A 106 -6.29 1.10 14.49
CA ALA A 106 -5.68 1.28 15.80
C ALA A 106 -6.16 2.56 16.49
N ALA A 107 -6.26 3.69 15.78
CA ALA A 107 -6.82 4.93 16.32
C ALA A 107 -8.27 4.77 16.77
N SER A 108 -9.05 3.98 16.02
CA SER A 108 -10.44 3.65 16.36
C SER A 108 -10.53 2.77 17.61
N VAL A 109 -9.64 1.79 17.74
CA VAL A 109 -9.51 0.96 18.96
C VAL A 109 -9.16 1.84 20.17
N VAL A 110 -8.16 2.72 20.04
CA VAL A 110 -7.78 3.68 21.11
C VAL A 110 -8.96 4.54 21.52
N ALA A 111 -9.67 5.14 20.55
CA ALA A 111 -10.82 5.99 20.84
C ALA A 111 -11.92 5.25 21.62
N VAL A 112 -12.29 4.05 21.19
CA VAL A 112 -13.34 3.26 21.87
C VAL A 112 -12.87 2.80 23.25
N VAL A 113 -11.61 2.36 23.41
CA VAL A 113 -11.06 1.94 24.70
C VAL A 113 -11.00 3.10 25.69
N VAL A 114 -10.53 4.28 25.27
CA VAL A 114 -10.48 5.49 26.13
C VAL A 114 -11.89 5.91 26.57
N LEU A 115 -12.86 5.92 25.65
CA LEU A 115 -14.26 6.22 25.98
C LEU A 115 -14.88 5.16 26.91
N GLY A 116 -14.50 3.90 26.77
CA GLY A 116 -14.89 2.81 27.65
C GLY A 116 -14.27 2.94 29.05
N MET A 117 -13.02 3.38 29.16
CA MET A 117 -12.34 3.59 30.45
C MET A 117 -12.90 4.78 31.23
N THR A 118 -13.35 5.84 30.54
CA THR A 118 -13.92 7.03 31.17
C THR A 118 -15.40 6.88 31.57
N ASN A 119 -16.12 5.91 31.01
CA ASN A 119 -17.55 5.73 31.26
C ASN A 119 -17.93 4.26 31.52
N LYS A 120 -18.38 3.95 32.75
CA LYS A 120 -18.77 2.59 33.17
C LYS A 120 -19.84 1.94 32.29
N LYS A 121 -20.81 2.72 31.76
CA LYS A 121 -21.84 2.20 30.85
C LYS A 121 -21.20 1.78 29.52
N ARG A 122 -20.36 2.66 28.95
CA ARG A 122 -19.62 2.36 27.70
C ARG A 122 -18.65 1.19 27.86
N ARG A 123 -18.03 1.02 29.03
CA ARG A 123 -17.17 -0.13 29.31
C ARG A 123 -17.87 -1.46 29.07
N LYS A 124 -19.15 -1.58 29.45
CA LYS A 124 -19.95 -2.80 29.25
C LYS A 124 -20.27 -3.04 27.78
N ASP A 125 -20.43 -1.96 27.01
CA ASP A 125 -20.76 -2.01 25.58
C ASP A 125 -19.52 -1.96 24.66
N MET A 126 -18.31 -1.86 25.23
CA MET A 126 -17.06 -1.58 24.51
C MET A 126 -16.77 -2.58 23.39
N GLN A 127 -16.86 -3.89 23.66
CA GLN A 127 -16.66 -4.92 22.64
C GLN A 127 -17.68 -4.83 21.50
N ARG A 128 -18.93 -4.46 21.81
CA ARG A 128 -19.98 -4.28 20.81
C ARG A 128 -19.71 -3.04 19.96
N GLU A 129 -19.26 -1.95 20.58
CA GLU A 129 -18.87 -0.73 19.86
C GLU A 129 -17.66 -1.01 18.95
N LEU A 130 -16.62 -1.70 19.43
CA LEU A 130 -15.48 -2.15 18.62
C LEU A 130 -15.94 -3.00 17.42
N ALA A 131 -16.80 -3.98 17.65
CA ALA A 131 -17.33 -4.85 16.59
C ALA A 131 -18.12 -4.06 15.52
N HIS A 132 -18.83 -3.01 15.93
CA HIS A 132 -19.50 -2.12 14.99
C HIS A 132 -18.51 -1.27 14.22
N VAL A 133 -17.64 -0.52 14.92
CA VAL A 133 -16.65 0.39 14.33
C VAL A 133 -15.79 -0.35 13.31
N LEU A 134 -15.15 -1.45 13.73
CA LEU A 134 -14.28 -2.22 12.83
C LEU A 134 -15.06 -2.94 11.74
N GLY A 135 -16.29 -3.41 12.01
CA GLY A 135 -17.13 -3.99 10.97
C GLY A 135 -17.42 -3.01 9.83
N TYR A 136 -17.70 -1.75 10.15
CA TYR A 136 -17.91 -0.71 9.13
C TYR A 136 -16.61 -0.23 8.48
N GLN A 137 -15.50 -0.17 9.21
CA GLN A 137 -14.20 0.12 8.60
C GLN A 137 -13.78 -0.98 7.62
N MET A 138 -13.98 -2.26 7.97
CA MET A 138 -13.77 -3.40 7.07
C MET A 138 -14.68 -3.28 5.84
N ALA A 139 -15.97 -3.01 6.03
CA ALA A 139 -16.90 -2.80 4.91
C ALA A 139 -16.40 -1.68 3.98
N SER A 140 -15.96 -0.56 4.55
CA SER A 140 -15.47 0.60 3.81
C SER A 140 -14.19 0.28 3.04
N LEU A 141 -13.21 -0.36 3.70
CA LEU A 141 -11.94 -0.79 3.11
C LEU A 141 -12.17 -1.72 1.91
N TYR A 142 -12.96 -2.79 2.08
CA TYR A 142 -13.22 -3.73 0.99
C TYR A 142 -14.08 -3.13 -0.12
N THR A 143 -14.98 -2.19 0.21
CA THR A 143 -15.73 -1.46 -0.82
C THR A 143 -14.78 -0.66 -1.70
N VAL A 144 -13.89 0.12 -1.08
CA VAL A 144 -12.88 0.90 -1.79
C VAL A 144 -11.94 0.00 -2.59
N ALA A 145 -11.47 -1.12 -2.02
CA ALA A 145 -10.62 -2.08 -2.71
C ALA A 145 -11.28 -2.64 -3.98
N ALA A 146 -12.56 -3.04 -3.87
CA ALA A 146 -13.35 -3.52 -5.01
C ALA A 146 -13.57 -2.43 -6.05
N LEU A 147 -13.89 -1.19 -5.62
CA LEU A 147 -14.04 -0.04 -6.52
C LEU A 147 -12.75 0.24 -7.29
N HIS A 148 -11.59 0.15 -6.64
CA HIS A 148 -10.31 0.33 -7.28
C HIS A 148 -10.02 -0.72 -8.34
N LYS A 149 -10.50 -1.96 -8.17
CA LYS A 149 -10.39 -3.04 -9.17
C LYS A 149 -11.35 -2.90 -10.35
N PHE A 150 -12.29 -1.96 -10.30
CA PHE A 150 -13.18 -1.64 -11.41
C PHE A 150 -12.47 -0.72 -12.44
N ASN A 151 -11.39 -1.23 -13.01
CA ASN A 151 -10.57 -0.53 -14.00
C ASN A 151 -10.12 -1.48 -15.14
N THR A 152 -9.77 -0.91 -16.27
CA THR A 152 -9.48 -1.65 -17.50
C THR A 152 -8.24 -2.55 -17.40
N ASP A 153 -7.18 -2.15 -16.70
CA ASP A 153 -5.98 -3.01 -16.58
C ASP A 153 -6.21 -4.19 -15.64
N PHE A 154 -6.97 -4.00 -14.57
CA PHE A 154 -7.29 -5.10 -13.65
C PHE A 154 -8.15 -6.19 -14.31
N LEU A 155 -9.06 -5.81 -15.19
CA LEU A 155 -9.93 -6.74 -15.91
C LEU A 155 -9.24 -7.45 -17.08
N VAL A 156 -8.01 -7.07 -17.42
CA VAL A 156 -7.19 -7.77 -18.41
C VAL A 156 -6.33 -8.79 -17.69
N ALA A 157 -6.64 -10.08 -17.87
CA ALA A 157 -5.94 -11.20 -17.24
C ALA A 157 -4.41 -11.10 -17.32
N ARG A 158 -3.89 -10.66 -18.48
CA ARG A 158 -2.44 -10.49 -18.72
C ARG A 158 -1.77 -9.48 -17.77
N ARG A 159 -2.48 -8.45 -17.33
CA ARG A 159 -1.94 -7.33 -16.53
C ARG A 159 -2.38 -7.36 -15.07
N SER A 160 -3.44 -8.08 -14.77
CA SER A 160 -3.99 -8.12 -13.41
C SER A 160 -3.01 -8.72 -12.42
N CYS A 161 -2.75 -8.01 -11.34
CA CYS A 161 -1.92 -8.55 -10.26
C CYS A 161 -2.54 -9.82 -9.63
N ALA A 162 -3.86 -9.99 -9.67
CA ALA A 162 -4.51 -11.18 -9.10
C ALA A 162 -4.11 -12.45 -9.88
N ASN A 163 -4.01 -12.32 -11.21
CA ASN A 163 -3.55 -13.38 -12.09
C ASN A 163 -2.05 -13.66 -11.87
N GLN A 164 -1.22 -12.62 -11.73
CA GLN A 164 0.21 -12.78 -11.39
C GLN A 164 0.39 -13.51 -10.05
N VAL A 165 -0.27 -13.05 -8.99
CA VAL A 165 -0.22 -13.65 -7.64
C VAL A 165 -0.65 -15.11 -7.69
N LEU A 166 -1.76 -15.43 -8.39
CA LEU A 166 -2.19 -16.81 -8.55
C LEU A 166 -1.14 -17.65 -9.29
N ALA A 167 -0.54 -17.15 -10.37
CA ALA A 167 0.49 -17.86 -11.11
C ALA A 167 1.72 -18.15 -10.24
N ILE A 168 2.12 -17.21 -9.40
CA ILE A 168 3.22 -17.38 -8.44
C ILE A 168 2.87 -18.50 -7.44
N VAL A 169 1.66 -18.49 -6.85
CA VAL A 169 1.21 -19.55 -5.94
C VAL A 169 1.17 -20.90 -6.66
N VAL A 170 0.63 -20.95 -7.87
CA VAL A 170 0.56 -22.17 -8.67
C VAL A 170 1.95 -22.75 -8.90
N LYS A 171 2.89 -21.92 -9.37
CA LYS A 171 4.25 -22.36 -9.66
C LYS A 171 4.99 -22.84 -8.41
N GLN A 172 4.73 -22.20 -7.27
CA GLN A 172 5.43 -22.48 -6.03
C GLN A 172 4.92 -23.74 -5.31
N TYR A 173 3.62 -24.03 -5.39
CA TYR A 173 2.99 -25.05 -4.54
C TYR A 173 2.34 -26.22 -5.29
N LEU A 174 2.05 -26.11 -6.59
CA LEU A 174 1.54 -27.24 -7.36
C LEU A 174 2.68 -28.08 -7.98
N PRO A 175 2.51 -29.41 -8.07
CA PRO A 175 3.45 -30.27 -8.79
C PRO A 175 3.48 -29.91 -10.28
N ALA A 176 4.64 -30.12 -10.91
CA ALA A 176 4.89 -29.76 -12.32
C ALA A 176 3.89 -30.39 -13.31
N SER A 177 3.30 -31.54 -12.97
CA SER A 177 2.27 -32.18 -13.79
C SER A 177 0.95 -31.40 -13.83
N LEU A 178 0.66 -30.58 -12.81
CA LEU A 178 -0.61 -29.85 -12.69
C LEU A 178 -0.54 -28.41 -13.16
N ILE A 179 0.64 -27.77 -13.19
CA ILE A 179 0.76 -26.33 -13.53
C ILE A 179 0.30 -26.00 -14.96
N HIS A 180 0.30 -26.98 -15.87
CA HIS A 180 -0.18 -26.80 -17.25
C HIS A 180 -1.57 -27.41 -17.50
N SER A 181 -2.24 -27.88 -16.45
CA SER A 181 -3.59 -28.45 -16.56
C SER A 181 -4.62 -27.44 -17.07
N SER A 182 -5.70 -27.93 -17.68
CA SER A 182 -6.81 -27.09 -18.13
C SER A 182 -7.45 -26.30 -17.00
N VAL A 183 -7.52 -26.89 -15.80
CA VAL A 183 -8.04 -26.26 -14.58
C VAL A 183 -7.18 -25.05 -14.19
N VAL A 184 -5.86 -25.20 -14.13
CA VAL A 184 -4.96 -24.08 -13.81
C VAL A 184 -5.07 -22.98 -14.86
N LYS A 185 -5.07 -23.32 -16.16
CA LYS A 185 -5.27 -22.33 -17.23
C LYS A 185 -6.60 -21.58 -17.10
N PHE A 186 -7.67 -22.27 -16.71
CA PHE A 186 -8.96 -21.65 -16.44
C PHE A 186 -8.88 -20.69 -15.25
N MET A 187 -8.30 -21.11 -14.12
CA MET A 187 -8.13 -20.26 -12.95
C MET A 187 -7.27 -19.02 -13.26
N LEU A 188 -6.14 -19.22 -13.94
CA LEU A 188 -5.25 -18.14 -14.38
C LEU A 188 -5.88 -17.21 -15.40
N ARG A 189 -6.96 -17.60 -16.10
CA ARG A 189 -7.68 -16.69 -16.99
C ARG A 189 -8.69 -15.83 -16.22
N HIS A 190 -9.22 -16.32 -15.10
CA HIS A 190 -10.33 -15.68 -14.38
C HIS A 190 -10.00 -15.18 -12.97
N ALA A 191 -8.73 -15.25 -12.54
CA ALA A 191 -8.32 -14.83 -11.19
C ALA A 191 -8.72 -13.39 -10.84
N HIS A 192 -8.64 -12.45 -11.79
CA HIS A 192 -9.11 -11.07 -11.60
C HIS A 192 -10.60 -10.99 -11.25
N TRP A 193 -11.46 -11.77 -11.92
CA TRP A 193 -12.88 -11.83 -11.56
C TRP A 193 -13.07 -12.43 -10.17
N GLY A 194 -12.31 -13.47 -9.82
CA GLY A 194 -12.33 -14.05 -8.48
C GLY A 194 -11.98 -13.03 -7.39
N ALA A 195 -10.93 -12.23 -7.62
CA ALA A 195 -10.53 -11.16 -6.70
C ALA A 195 -11.58 -10.04 -6.59
N LEU A 196 -12.12 -9.57 -7.72
CA LEU A 196 -13.15 -8.54 -7.74
C LEU A 196 -14.44 -9.01 -7.03
N ILE A 197 -14.96 -10.17 -7.41
CA ILE A 197 -16.17 -10.77 -6.81
C ILE A 197 -15.92 -11.04 -5.32
N GLY A 198 -14.75 -11.57 -4.98
CA GLY A 198 -14.35 -11.85 -3.60
C GLY A 198 -14.39 -10.60 -2.74
N GLU A 199 -13.73 -9.51 -3.14
CA GLU A 199 -13.72 -8.26 -2.38
C GLU A 199 -15.10 -7.59 -2.32
N THR A 200 -15.88 -7.62 -3.41
CA THR A 200 -17.27 -7.13 -3.40
C THR A 200 -18.14 -7.92 -2.43
N ALA A 201 -18.02 -9.25 -2.42
CA ALA A 201 -18.79 -10.12 -1.54
C ALA A 201 -18.37 -9.95 -0.07
N ILE A 202 -17.06 -9.83 0.20
CA ILE A 202 -16.54 -9.52 1.54
C ILE A 202 -17.12 -8.18 2.03
N SER A 203 -17.05 -7.13 1.19
CA SER A 203 -17.63 -5.81 1.49
C SER A 203 -19.12 -5.91 1.82
N ALA A 204 -19.91 -6.52 0.93
CA ALA A 204 -21.35 -6.69 1.12
C ALA A 204 -21.64 -7.42 2.43
N CYS A 205 -20.89 -8.48 2.74
CA CYS A 205 -21.04 -9.22 3.98
C CYS A 205 -20.74 -8.37 5.23
N PHE A 206 -19.81 -7.42 5.18
CA PHE A 206 -19.47 -6.57 6.32
C PHE A 206 -20.46 -5.42 6.56
N TRP A 207 -21.11 -4.93 5.50
CA TRP A 207 -22.17 -3.90 5.60
C TRP A 207 -23.37 -4.36 6.42
N PHE A 208 -23.71 -5.65 6.38
CA PHE A 208 -24.81 -6.22 7.15
C PHE A 208 -24.30 -7.02 8.35
N GLU A 209 -24.68 -6.64 9.57
CA GLU A 209 -24.25 -7.31 10.82
C GLU A 209 -24.45 -8.83 10.80
N ARG A 210 -25.53 -9.30 10.15
CA ARG A 210 -25.91 -10.72 10.07
C ARG A 210 -24.93 -11.55 9.23
N SER A 211 -24.32 -10.98 8.20
CA SER A 211 -23.41 -11.68 7.28
C SER A 211 -21.93 -11.50 7.61
N ARG A 212 -21.58 -10.74 8.66
CA ARG A 212 -20.18 -10.45 9.01
C ARG A 212 -19.31 -11.69 9.23
N GLU A 213 -19.88 -12.78 9.72
CA GLU A 213 -19.13 -14.05 9.87
C GLU A 213 -18.78 -14.68 8.53
N ILE A 214 -19.67 -14.58 7.54
CA ILE A 214 -19.39 -15.01 6.17
C ILE A 214 -18.31 -14.11 5.57
N GLY A 215 -18.43 -12.79 5.77
CA GLY A 215 -17.40 -11.83 5.33
C GLY A 215 -16.04 -12.09 5.96
N MET A 216 -16.01 -12.48 7.25
CA MET A 216 -14.79 -12.89 7.95
C MET A 216 -14.23 -14.19 7.38
N LEU A 217 -15.06 -15.23 7.16
CA LEU A 217 -14.63 -16.49 6.55
C LEU A 217 -13.96 -16.24 5.18
N MET A 218 -14.63 -15.48 4.32
CA MET A 218 -14.12 -15.11 3.00
C MET A 218 -12.84 -14.28 3.09
N GLY A 219 -12.81 -13.31 4.01
CA GLY A 219 -11.67 -12.46 4.28
C GLY A 219 -10.43 -13.21 4.76
N LEU A 220 -10.60 -14.16 5.69
CA LEU A 220 -9.53 -15.05 6.17
C LEU A 220 -8.93 -15.86 5.01
N GLY A 221 -9.78 -16.48 4.18
CA GLY A 221 -9.31 -17.21 2.99
C GLY A 221 -8.58 -16.32 1.99
N PHE A 222 -9.10 -15.11 1.75
CA PHE A 222 -8.47 -14.12 0.88
C PHE A 222 -7.09 -13.69 1.41
N HIS A 223 -6.94 -13.48 2.71
CA HIS A 223 -5.67 -13.08 3.31
C HIS A 223 -4.62 -14.20 3.36
N ILE A 224 -5.03 -15.46 3.53
CA ILE A 224 -4.14 -16.60 3.30
C ILE A 224 -3.58 -16.53 1.87
N PHE A 225 -4.45 -16.37 0.88
CA PHE A 225 -4.05 -16.29 -0.52
C PHE A 225 -3.10 -15.12 -0.82
N LEU A 226 -3.28 -13.97 -0.16
CA LEU A 226 -2.38 -12.82 -0.30
C LEU A 226 -1.03 -12.99 0.40
N ALA A 227 -0.95 -13.77 1.48
CA ALA A 227 0.28 -13.94 2.27
C ALA A 227 1.19 -15.03 1.71
N VAL A 228 0.62 -16.09 1.14
CA VAL A 228 1.32 -17.31 0.69
C VAL A 228 2.34 -17.15 -0.47
N PRO A 229 2.16 -16.24 -1.46
CA PRO A 229 3.15 -16.05 -2.52
C PRO A 229 4.50 -15.63 -1.92
N PRO A 230 5.65 -16.12 -2.43
CA PRO A 230 6.95 -15.63 -2.01
C PRO A 230 7.13 -14.13 -2.33
N PRO A 231 7.93 -13.40 -1.53
CA PRO A 231 8.31 -12.02 -1.84
C PRO A 231 9.03 -11.91 -3.19
N PRO A 232 8.91 -10.77 -3.90
CA PRO A 232 8.22 -9.54 -3.48
C PRO A 232 6.68 -9.54 -3.61
N ALA A 233 6.04 -10.62 -4.07
CA ALA A 233 4.59 -10.69 -4.25
C ALA A 233 3.82 -11.12 -2.98
N SER A 234 4.50 -11.20 -1.82
CA SER A 234 3.86 -11.54 -0.55
C SER A 234 3.28 -10.29 0.12
N PHE A 235 2.01 -10.36 0.52
CA PHE A 235 1.35 -9.30 1.29
C PHE A 235 1.06 -9.75 2.72
N TYR A 236 1.95 -10.58 3.29
CA TYR A 236 1.84 -11.01 4.68
C TYR A 236 1.85 -9.84 5.68
N PRO A 237 2.62 -8.74 5.54
CA PRO A 237 2.63 -7.68 6.56
C PRO A 237 1.26 -7.05 6.75
N PHE A 238 0.56 -6.78 5.64
CA PHE A 238 -0.82 -6.33 5.69
C PHE A 238 -1.76 -7.38 6.28
N SER A 239 -1.59 -8.65 5.88
CA SER A 239 -2.47 -9.74 6.31
C SER A 239 -2.37 -10.04 7.80
N ILE A 240 -1.17 -9.93 8.40
CA ILE A 240 -0.96 -10.11 9.85
C ILE A 240 -1.84 -9.12 10.62
N CYS A 241 -1.83 -7.83 10.25
CA CYS A 241 -2.64 -6.80 10.92
C CYS A 241 -4.14 -7.08 10.78
N MET A 242 -4.58 -7.50 9.60
CA MET A 242 -6.00 -7.79 9.33
C MET A 242 -6.52 -8.96 10.16
N MET A 243 -5.71 -10.00 10.41
CA MET A 243 -6.09 -11.11 11.27
C MET A 243 -6.45 -10.65 12.69
N CYS A 244 -5.71 -9.68 13.23
CA CYS A 244 -6.02 -9.13 14.55
C CYS A 244 -7.40 -8.48 14.56
N PHE A 245 -7.69 -7.62 13.57
CA PHE A 245 -8.94 -6.87 13.54
C PHE A 245 -10.18 -7.74 13.28
N TYR A 246 -10.06 -8.89 12.59
CA TYR A 246 -11.17 -9.83 12.46
C TYR A 246 -11.68 -10.34 13.81
N VAL A 247 -10.79 -10.57 14.78
CA VAL A 247 -11.20 -10.99 16.13
C VAL A 247 -12.17 -9.99 16.76
N LEU A 248 -11.89 -8.70 16.59
CA LEU A 248 -12.71 -7.63 17.14
C LEU A 248 -14.03 -7.43 16.40
N VAL A 249 -14.20 -7.93 15.17
CA VAL A 249 -15.51 -7.89 14.49
C VAL A 249 -16.50 -8.86 15.14
N ARG A 250 -16.02 -9.99 15.68
CA ARG A 250 -16.85 -11.02 16.35
C ARG A 250 -16.20 -11.58 17.63
N PRO A 251 -15.93 -10.76 18.65
CA PRO A 251 -15.19 -11.19 19.84
C PRO A 251 -15.82 -12.40 20.54
N ARG A 252 -17.16 -12.43 20.60
CA ARG A 252 -17.94 -13.55 21.22
C ARG A 252 -17.81 -14.91 20.53
N VAL A 253 -17.40 -14.96 19.26
CA VAL A 253 -17.11 -16.24 18.60
C VAL A 253 -15.86 -16.84 19.22
N PHE A 254 -14.82 -16.03 19.40
CA PHE A 254 -13.56 -16.45 19.97
C PHE A 254 -13.68 -16.79 21.46
N GLU A 255 -14.46 -16.03 22.23
CA GLU A 255 -14.77 -16.35 23.63
C GLU A 255 -15.34 -17.77 23.78
N ARG A 256 -16.41 -18.05 23.03
CA ARG A 256 -17.09 -19.36 23.06
C ARG A 256 -16.22 -20.48 22.48
N ALA A 257 -15.40 -20.20 21.48
CA ALA A 257 -14.46 -21.19 20.95
C ALA A 257 -13.42 -21.58 22.02
N MET A 258 -12.88 -20.62 22.75
CA MET A 258 -11.94 -20.88 23.85
C MET A 258 -12.58 -21.66 24.99
N GLU A 259 -13.83 -21.37 25.34
CA GLU A 259 -14.62 -22.14 26.32
C GLU A 259 -14.81 -23.60 25.86
N ARG A 260 -15.17 -23.81 24.58
CA ARG A 260 -15.42 -25.15 24.01
C ARG A 260 -14.17 -26.00 23.85
N LEU A 261 -13.02 -25.37 23.55
CA LEU A 261 -11.75 -26.06 23.33
C LEU A 261 -11.03 -26.46 24.63
N GLY A 262 -11.65 -26.25 25.80
CA GLY A 262 -11.04 -26.62 27.09
C GLY A 262 -9.99 -25.62 27.59
N GLY A 263 -10.04 -24.37 27.11
CA GLY A 263 -9.23 -23.26 27.61
C GLY A 263 -7.95 -22.95 26.83
N GLY A 264 -7.16 -22.01 27.38
CA GLY A 264 -6.00 -21.39 26.74
C GLY A 264 -4.91 -22.35 26.25
N TYR A 265 -4.62 -23.39 27.04
CA TYR A 265 -3.49 -24.28 26.79
C TYR A 265 -3.72 -25.23 25.62
N VAL A 266 -4.93 -25.76 25.45
CA VAL A 266 -5.27 -26.63 24.32
C VAL A 266 -5.23 -25.83 23.02
N ALA A 267 -5.84 -24.64 23.03
CA ALA A 267 -5.79 -23.73 21.87
C ALA A 267 -4.35 -23.35 21.49
N LEU A 268 -3.48 -23.10 22.49
CA LEU A 268 -2.07 -22.81 22.26
C LEU A 268 -1.31 -24.02 21.67
N ALA A 269 -1.54 -25.22 22.21
CA ALA A 269 -0.89 -26.45 21.73
C ALA A 269 -1.31 -26.78 20.29
N VAL A 270 -2.61 -26.68 19.98
CA VAL A 270 -3.14 -26.84 18.61
C VAL A 270 -2.55 -25.77 17.69
N GLY A 271 -2.53 -24.51 18.12
CA GLY A 271 -1.93 -23.42 17.36
C GLY A 271 -0.44 -23.66 17.07
N ALA A 272 0.32 -24.13 18.06
CA ALA A 272 1.74 -24.47 17.90
C ALA A 272 1.94 -25.65 16.93
N ALA A 273 1.11 -26.69 17.02
CA ALA A 273 1.16 -27.82 16.10
C ALA A 273 0.85 -27.39 14.65
N VAL A 274 -0.20 -26.58 14.46
CA VAL A 274 -0.54 -26.00 13.15
C VAL A 274 0.60 -25.14 12.63
N ALA A 275 1.19 -24.28 13.48
CA ALA A 275 2.34 -23.45 13.10
C ALA A 275 3.54 -24.30 12.66
N ALA A 276 3.85 -25.37 13.38
CA ALA A 276 4.95 -26.27 13.03
C ALA A 276 4.72 -26.94 11.67
N ILE A 277 3.50 -27.43 11.42
CA ILE A 277 3.11 -28.03 10.14
C ILE A 277 3.23 -26.99 9.03
N VAL A 278 2.61 -25.82 9.19
CA VAL A 278 2.65 -24.75 8.19
C VAL A 278 4.10 -24.36 7.88
N TYR A 279 4.91 -24.09 8.91
CA TYR A 279 6.31 -23.70 8.75
C TYR A 279 7.14 -24.73 7.97
N ALA A 280 6.82 -26.03 8.10
CA ALA A 280 7.49 -27.09 7.35
C ALA A 280 7.22 -27.01 5.83
N PHE A 281 6.06 -26.50 5.42
CA PHE A 281 5.67 -26.34 4.01
C PHE A 281 6.01 -24.96 3.43
N VAL A 282 6.42 -24.01 4.26
CA VAL A 282 6.76 -22.66 3.79
C VAL A 282 8.12 -22.70 3.06
N PRO A 283 8.17 -22.26 1.79
CA PRO A 283 9.40 -22.22 1.02
C PRO A 283 10.46 -21.38 1.74
N LYS A 284 11.65 -21.95 1.95
CA LYS A 284 12.81 -21.24 2.53
C LYS A 284 13.74 -20.83 1.40
N GLY A 285 14.21 -19.58 1.43
CA GLY A 285 15.13 -19.08 0.43
C GLY A 285 15.50 -17.63 0.66
N PRO A 286 16.54 -17.12 -0.03
CA PRO A 286 16.81 -15.70 -0.08
C PRO A 286 15.67 -15.03 -0.86
N TYR A 287 14.76 -14.39 -0.14
CA TYR A 287 13.69 -13.61 -0.73
C TYR A 287 14.03 -12.14 -0.71
N PHE A 288 13.62 -11.45 -1.76
CA PHE A 288 13.63 -10.01 -1.76
C PHE A 288 12.35 -9.49 -1.10
N GLU A 289 12.45 -9.18 0.20
CA GLU A 289 11.36 -8.57 0.96
C GLU A 289 11.42 -7.04 0.88
N TYR A 290 10.26 -6.44 0.65
CA TYR A 290 10.10 -5.00 0.68
C TYR A 290 8.90 -4.53 1.51
N PRO A 291 9.12 -3.67 2.52
CA PRO A 291 10.38 -3.39 3.21
C PRO A 291 11.11 -4.66 3.67
N ASN A 292 12.42 -4.55 3.95
CA ASN A 292 13.20 -5.74 4.29
C ASN A 292 12.94 -6.20 5.74
N TYR A 293 11.84 -6.91 5.96
CA TYR A 293 11.55 -7.53 7.25
C TYR A 293 12.42 -8.77 7.49
N ASN A 294 12.81 -9.50 6.43
CA ASN A 294 13.45 -10.83 6.51
C ASN A 294 12.65 -11.82 7.38
N LEU A 295 11.32 -11.68 7.38
CA LEU A 295 10.43 -12.45 8.23
C LEU A 295 9.41 -13.26 7.44
N PHE A 296 9.50 -13.34 6.11
CA PHE A 296 8.51 -14.03 5.29
C PHE A 296 8.14 -15.42 5.81
N PRO A 297 9.09 -16.34 6.13
CA PRO A 297 8.71 -17.66 6.60
C PRO A 297 7.93 -17.63 7.91
N VAL A 298 8.30 -16.72 8.83
CA VAL A 298 7.64 -16.55 10.13
C VAL A 298 6.29 -15.88 9.95
N GLY A 299 6.23 -14.81 9.15
CA GLY A 299 5.05 -14.00 8.93
C GLY A 299 3.95 -14.77 8.21
N VAL A 300 4.27 -15.49 7.13
CA VAL A 300 3.29 -16.32 6.42
C VAL A 300 2.80 -17.48 7.30
N THR A 301 3.70 -18.09 8.08
CA THR A 301 3.33 -19.14 9.04
C THR A 301 2.34 -18.60 10.06
N TRP A 302 2.60 -17.41 10.60
CA TRP A 302 1.72 -16.75 11.53
C TRP A 302 0.34 -16.48 10.89
N VAL A 303 0.30 -15.89 9.69
CA VAL A 303 -0.97 -15.57 9.00
C VAL A 303 -1.81 -16.83 8.79
N VAL A 304 -1.21 -17.87 8.22
CA VAL A 304 -1.93 -19.11 7.90
C VAL A 304 -2.40 -19.81 9.17
N THR A 305 -1.55 -19.89 10.20
CA THR A 305 -1.90 -20.51 11.49
C THR A 305 -3.06 -19.77 12.15
N VAL A 306 -2.93 -18.45 12.30
CA VAL A 306 -3.98 -17.64 12.92
C VAL A 306 -5.26 -17.73 12.12
N SER A 307 -5.19 -17.69 10.79
CA SER A 307 -6.37 -17.84 9.93
C SER A 307 -7.06 -19.19 10.15
N ILE A 308 -6.32 -20.31 10.17
CA ILE A 308 -6.87 -21.65 10.43
C ILE A 308 -7.52 -21.71 11.82
N CYS A 309 -6.86 -21.17 12.85
CA CYS A 309 -7.43 -21.10 14.19
C CYS A 309 -8.73 -20.27 14.24
N GLN A 310 -8.79 -19.15 13.50
CA GLN A 310 -10.00 -18.34 13.43
C GLN A 310 -11.13 -19.02 12.65
N LEU A 311 -10.82 -19.72 11.56
CA LEU A 311 -11.76 -20.55 10.81
C LEU A 311 -12.31 -21.68 11.70
N ALA A 312 -11.45 -22.35 12.46
CA ALA A 312 -11.87 -23.36 13.42
C ALA A 312 -12.79 -22.77 14.51
N ALA A 313 -12.48 -21.58 15.02
CA ALA A 313 -13.33 -20.89 15.98
C ALA A 313 -14.72 -20.57 15.42
N LEU A 314 -14.81 -20.14 14.16
CA LEU A 314 -16.08 -19.91 13.47
C LEU A 314 -16.93 -21.18 13.33
N ILE A 315 -16.29 -22.33 13.07
CA ILE A 315 -16.96 -23.63 12.92
C ILE A 315 -17.38 -24.20 14.28
N VAL A 316 -16.50 -24.11 15.28
CA VAL A 316 -16.72 -24.69 16.61
C VAL A 316 -17.67 -23.83 17.43
N ALA A 317 -17.75 -22.52 17.20
CA ALA A 317 -18.60 -21.60 17.96
C ALA A 317 -19.37 -20.62 17.06
N PRO A 318 -20.18 -21.11 16.10
CA PRO A 318 -20.95 -20.24 15.22
C PRO A 318 -21.87 -19.37 16.06
N SER A 319 -22.06 -18.10 15.65
CA SER A 319 -23.04 -17.28 16.37
C SER A 319 -24.44 -17.85 16.19
N PRO A 320 -25.27 -17.79 17.24
CA PRO A 320 -26.69 -18.06 17.04
C PRO A 320 -27.16 -17.11 15.94
N ILE A 321 -27.84 -17.66 14.93
CA ILE A 321 -28.58 -16.84 13.98
C ILE A 321 -29.46 -15.94 14.85
N PRO A 322 -29.34 -14.60 14.76
CA PRO A 322 -30.12 -13.73 15.62
C PRO A 322 -31.60 -14.03 15.37
N SER A 323 -32.23 -14.69 16.34
CA SER A 323 -33.66 -14.98 16.29
C SER A 323 -34.38 -13.65 16.05
N PRO A 324 -35.37 -13.60 15.15
CA PRO A 324 -36.16 -12.39 14.99
C PRO A 324 -36.65 -11.97 16.39
N PRO A 325 -36.43 -10.70 16.80
CA PRO A 325 -36.72 -10.30 18.16
C PRO A 325 -38.19 -10.64 18.47
N PRO A 326 -38.48 -11.28 19.62
CA PRO A 326 -39.82 -11.78 19.97
C PRO A 326 -40.89 -10.68 20.07
N SER A 327 -40.52 -9.41 19.88
CA SER A 327 -41.45 -8.35 19.51
C SER A 327 -40.80 -7.42 18.48
N ALA A 328 -41.21 -7.54 17.21
CA ALA A 328 -40.89 -6.58 16.15
C ALA A 328 -41.21 -5.12 16.57
N LYS A 329 -42.12 -4.94 17.54
CA LYS A 329 -42.52 -3.66 18.12
C LYS A 329 -41.44 -2.97 18.98
N ARG A 330 -40.49 -3.70 19.60
CA ARG A 330 -39.43 -3.09 20.45
C ARG A 330 -38.16 -2.78 19.66
N ALA A 331 -37.88 -3.54 18.60
CA ALA A 331 -36.78 -3.27 17.68
C ALA A 331 -37.03 -2.07 16.75
N ALA A 332 -38.30 -1.74 16.47
CA ALA A 332 -38.68 -0.59 15.65
C ALA A 332 -38.54 0.78 16.36
N LYS A 333 -38.38 0.81 17.70
CA LYS A 333 -38.48 2.05 18.48
C LYS A 333 -37.16 2.77 18.78
N GLU A 334 -36.01 2.14 18.56
CA GLU A 334 -34.73 2.86 18.63
C GLU A 334 -33.97 2.64 17.32
N PRO A 335 -33.94 3.63 16.40
CA PRO A 335 -32.94 3.61 15.36
C PRO A 335 -31.59 3.54 16.06
N ARG A 336 -30.85 2.44 15.83
CA ARG A 336 -29.47 2.29 16.34
C ARG A 336 -28.64 3.38 15.68
N SER A 337 -28.61 4.56 16.29
CA SER A 337 -27.82 5.67 15.79
C SER A 337 -26.36 5.24 15.84
N LEU A 338 -25.72 5.19 14.66
CA LEU A 338 -24.31 4.87 14.56
C LEU A 338 -23.53 5.85 15.44
N SER A 339 -22.64 5.31 16.29
CA SER A 339 -21.78 6.16 17.11
C SER A 339 -21.00 7.11 16.21
N TRP A 340 -20.76 8.33 16.69
CA TRP A 340 -19.97 9.30 15.93
C TRP A 340 -18.58 8.75 15.60
N VAL A 341 -18.01 7.91 16.48
CA VAL A 341 -16.73 7.22 16.26
C VAL A 341 -16.82 6.31 15.03
N THR A 342 -17.89 5.53 14.91
CA THR A 342 -18.13 4.65 13.75
C THR A 342 -18.20 5.46 12.45
N ARG A 343 -18.97 6.55 12.44
CA ARG A 343 -19.13 7.42 11.27
C ARG A 343 -17.83 8.10 10.88
N LEU A 344 -17.12 8.68 11.84
CA LEU A 344 -15.86 9.37 11.61
C LEU A 344 -14.79 8.42 11.09
N SER A 345 -14.57 7.29 11.77
CA SER A 345 -13.56 6.30 11.39
C SER A 345 -13.80 5.71 9.99
N SER A 346 -15.05 5.34 9.68
CA SER A 346 -15.40 4.86 8.34
C SER A 346 -15.27 5.97 7.29
N GLY A 347 -15.66 7.20 7.63
CA GLY A 347 -15.50 8.38 6.78
C GLY A 347 -14.03 8.66 6.44
N ILE A 348 -13.11 8.46 7.38
CA ILE A 348 -11.66 8.58 7.16
C ILE A 348 -11.17 7.52 6.16
N VAL A 349 -11.60 6.26 6.31
CA VAL A 349 -11.26 5.19 5.35
C VAL A 349 -11.77 5.54 3.95
N TRP A 350 -13.00 6.03 3.84
CA TRP A 350 -13.56 6.49 2.56
C TRP A 350 -12.81 7.68 1.98
N PHE A 351 -12.50 8.69 2.79
CA PHE A 351 -11.76 9.86 2.35
C PHE A 351 -10.38 9.49 1.78
N TRP A 352 -9.64 8.64 2.50
CA TRP A 352 -8.35 8.14 2.00
C TRP A 352 -8.50 7.21 0.81
N GLY A 353 -9.52 6.35 0.81
CA GLY A 353 -9.83 5.47 -0.29
C GLY A 353 -10.13 6.21 -1.58
N LEU A 354 -10.92 7.28 -1.51
CA LEU A 354 -11.33 8.07 -2.67
C LEU A 354 -10.29 9.14 -3.07
N SER A 355 -9.22 9.31 -2.30
CA SER A 355 -8.18 10.32 -2.59
C SER A 355 -7.58 10.27 -4.01
N PRO A 356 -7.41 9.09 -4.67
CA PRO A 356 -6.96 9.05 -6.07
C PRO A 356 -7.96 9.64 -7.04
N TYR A 357 -9.26 9.48 -6.76
CA TYR A 357 -10.35 9.98 -7.59
C TYR A 357 -10.61 11.47 -7.36
N LEU A 358 -10.32 11.97 -6.16
CA LEU A 358 -10.36 13.40 -5.84
C LEU A 358 -9.10 14.13 -6.31
N GLY A 359 -8.11 13.40 -6.82
CA GLY A 359 -6.80 13.95 -7.19
C GLY A 359 -5.97 14.40 -5.99
N LEU A 360 -6.37 14.10 -4.75
CA LEU A 360 -5.62 14.54 -3.59
C LEU A 360 -4.29 13.79 -3.45
N ARG A 361 -4.25 12.52 -3.88
CA ARG A 361 -3.09 11.66 -3.74
C ARG A 361 -3.20 10.44 -4.63
N THR A 362 -2.12 10.07 -5.32
CA THR A 362 -2.03 8.81 -6.08
C THR A 362 -1.24 7.73 -5.35
N TYR A 363 -0.28 8.13 -4.50
CA TYR A 363 0.43 7.22 -3.62
C TYR A 363 0.81 7.86 -2.28
N PRO A 364 0.82 7.08 -1.18
CA PRO A 364 0.03 5.88 -0.89
C PRO A 364 -1.49 6.14 -1.05
N ALA A 365 -2.19 5.15 -1.59
CA ALA A 365 -3.65 5.12 -1.72
C ALA A 365 -4.16 3.71 -1.47
N LEU A 366 -5.39 3.52 -0.96
CA LEU A 366 -5.98 2.19 -0.69
C LEU A 366 -6.31 1.38 -1.97
N ALA A 367 -5.53 1.55 -3.04
CA ALA A 367 -5.61 0.89 -4.33
C ALA A 367 -5.28 -0.61 -4.28
N MET A 368 -4.70 -1.13 -3.18
CA MET A 368 -4.55 -2.57 -2.88
C MET A 368 -4.27 -3.47 -4.10
N PHE A 369 -3.21 -3.14 -4.86
CA PHE A 369 -2.85 -3.87 -6.08
C PHE A 369 -4.06 -4.01 -7.01
N SER A 370 -4.56 -2.89 -7.50
CA SER A 370 -5.66 -2.89 -8.48
C SER A 370 -5.17 -2.52 -9.86
N ASN A 371 -3.88 -2.22 -10.05
CA ASN A 371 -3.37 -1.57 -11.26
C ASN A 371 -4.08 -0.22 -11.54
N LEU A 372 -4.73 0.41 -10.55
CA LEU A 372 -5.45 1.67 -10.73
C LEU A 372 -4.48 2.78 -11.16
N ARG A 373 -4.84 3.45 -12.24
CA ARG A 373 -4.21 4.67 -12.74
C ARG A 373 -5.27 5.75 -12.79
N SER A 374 -5.18 6.72 -11.89
CA SER A 374 -6.02 7.92 -11.90
C SER A 374 -5.33 9.10 -12.58
N GLU A 375 -4.01 9.05 -12.73
CA GLU A 375 -3.17 10.09 -13.31
C GLU A 375 -2.76 9.80 -14.77
N GLY A 376 -2.04 10.72 -15.39
CA GLY A 376 -1.34 10.47 -16.66
C GLY A 376 -2.15 10.70 -17.93
N GLY A 377 -3.19 11.54 -17.89
CA GLY A 377 -4.01 11.84 -19.08
C GLY A 377 -4.87 10.66 -19.59
N ARG A 378 -4.70 9.46 -19.00
CA ARG A 378 -5.36 8.21 -19.41
C ARG A 378 -5.79 7.42 -18.17
N PRO A 379 -6.73 7.94 -17.36
CA PRO A 379 -7.23 7.21 -16.22
C PRO A 379 -7.84 5.89 -16.70
N ASN A 380 -7.48 4.79 -16.05
CA ASN A 380 -7.92 3.46 -16.48
C ASN A 380 -9.21 2.99 -15.76
N THR A 381 -9.71 3.78 -14.80
CA THR A 381 -10.95 3.54 -14.06
C THR A 381 -12.17 3.47 -14.99
N LEU A 382 -13.11 2.61 -14.67
CA LEU A 382 -14.40 2.49 -15.34
C LEU A 382 -15.49 3.36 -14.68
N LEU A 383 -15.19 4.02 -13.56
CA LEU A 383 -16.13 4.91 -12.88
C LEU A 383 -16.24 6.25 -13.63
N PRO A 384 -17.43 6.62 -14.16
CA PRO A 384 -17.58 7.83 -14.98
C PRO A 384 -17.19 9.11 -14.23
N LEU A 385 -17.57 9.21 -12.95
CA LEU A 385 -17.25 10.36 -12.10
C LEU A 385 -15.72 10.54 -11.99
N ALA A 386 -14.97 9.45 -11.86
CA ALA A 386 -13.53 9.49 -11.67
C ALA A 386 -12.73 9.89 -12.93
N ARG A 387 -13.31 9.78 -14.13
CA ARG A 387 -12.62 10.14 -15.38
C ARG A 387 -12.50 11.64 -15.60
N ASN A 388 -13.45 12.41 -15.07
CA ASN A 388 -13.58 13.86 -15.31
C ASN A 388 -13.42 14.69 -14.04
N VAL A 389 -13.29 14.06 -12.86
CA VAL A 389 -13.15 14.77 -11.58
C VAL A 389 -11.70 15.18 -11.38
N GLY A 390 -11.34 16.28 -12.05
CA GLY A 390 -10.42 17.26 -11.49
C GLY A 390 -11.17 18.25 -10.62
N MET A 391 -12.08 17.81 -9.72
CA MET A 391 -13.01 18.70 -8.98
C MET A 391 -12.29 19.84 -8.25
N LEU A 392 -11.03 19.64 -7.87
CA LEU A 392 -10.22 20.63 -7.17
C LEU A 392 -9.15 21.28 -8.05
N GLY A 393 -9.02 20.89 -9.32
CA GLY A 393 -8.06 21.49 -10.26
C GLY A 393 -6.57 21.33 -9.90
N TRP A 394 -6.23 20.55 -8.87
CA TRP A 394 -4.86 20.45 -8.33
C TRP A 394 -4.01 19.31 -8.94
N SER A 395 -4.65 18.41 -9.69
CA SER A 395 -4.05 17.13 -10.12
C SER A 395 -4.90 16.41 -11.16
N GLY A 396 -5.83 17.11 -11.81
CA GLY A 396 -6.62 16.53 -12.88
C GLY A 396 -5.73 15.99 -14.00
N ALA A 397 -6.29 15.13 -14.85
CA ALA A 397 -5.59 14.53 -15.98
C ALA A 397 -4.82 15.54 -16.86
N GLY A 398 -5.26 16.81 -16.90
CA GLY A 398 -4.60 17.93 -17.59
C GLY A 398 -3.33 18.49 -16.93
N GLN A 399 -2.97 18.07 -15.72
CA GLN A 399 -1.76 18.51 -15.01
C GLN A 399 -0.77 17.37 -14.78
N SER A 400 -0.84 16.30 -15.57
CA SER A 400 0.13 15.21 -15.52
C SER A 400 1.20 15.36 -16.59
N TYR A 401 2.43 14.99 -16.25
CA TYR A 401 3.57 14.99 -17.14
C TYR A 401 4.15 13.58 -17.20
N ARG A 402 4.66 13.21 -18.37
CA ARG A 402 5.52 12.05 -18.52
C ARG A 402 6.95 12.46 -18.24
N VAL A 403 7.57 11.89 -17.22
CA VAL A 403 9.02 12.01 -17.04
C VAL A 403 9.67 11.09 -18.06
N MET A 404 10.39 11.66 -19.02
CA MET A 404 11.07 10.93 -20.09
C MET A 404 12.47 10.52 -19.70
N GLU A 405 13.15 11.34 -18.91
CA GLU A 405 14.50 11.09 -18.40
C GLU A 405 14.78 11.99 -17.18
N THR A 406 15.64 11.54 -16.27
CA THR A 406 16.12 12.34 -15.15
C THR A 406 17.32 11.67 -14.48
N ASN A 407 18.25 12.47 -13.96
CA ASN A 407 19.25 12.01 -12.99
C ASN A 407 18.86 12.33 -11.54
N LEU A 408 17.71 12.97 -11.29
CA LEU A 408 17.22 13.24 -9.95
C LEU A 408 16.82 11.91 -9.29
N THR A 409 17.58 11.46 -8.30
CA THR A 409 17.41 10.14 -7.66
C THR A 409 15.98 9.86 -7.21
N SER A 410 15.30 10.87 -6.67
CA SER A 410 13.93 10.74 -6.16
C SER A 410 12.88 10.55 -7.27
N LEU A 411 13.10 11.12 -8.45
CA LEU A 411 12.26 10.86 -9.63
C LEU A 411 12.69 9.56 -10.33
N ARG A 412 13.98 9.26 -10.40
CA ARG A 412 14.49 8.02 -11.00
C ARG A 412 14.01 6.77 -10.26
N SER A 413 13.88 6.87 -8.95
CA SER A 413 13.32 5.81 -8.10
C SER A 413 11.82 6.00 -7.83
N PHE A 414 11.13 6.92 -8.50
CA PHE A 414 9.72 7.20 -8.21
C PHE A 414 8.80 6.00 -8.43
N GLN A 415 9.14 5.15 -9.41
CA GLN A 415 8.52 3.86 -9.63
C GLN A 415 9.61 2.79 -9.70
N VAL A 416 9.41 1.70 -8.96
CA VAL A 416 10.30 0.54 -8.95
C VAL A 416 9.51 -0.67 -9.40
N ASP A 417 10.02 -1.38 -10.41
CA ASP A 417 9.46 -2.65 -10.84
C ASP A 417 10.04 -3.78 -9.97
N LEU A 418 9.23 -4.30 -9.05
CA LEU A 418 9.65 -5.41 -8.20
C LEU A 418 9.79 -6.73 -8.96
N ALA A 419 9.31 -6.80 -10.21
CA ALA A 419 9.45 -8.00 -11.05
C ALA A 419 10.91 -8.39 -11.30
N GLU A 420 11.83 -7.43 -11.22
CA GLU A 420 13.25 -7.67 -11.37
C GLU A 420 13.82 -8.57 -10.27
N TYR A 421 13.18 -8.55 -9.10
CA TYR A 421 13.56 -9.34 -7.93
C TYR A 421 12.79 -10.66 -7.80
N TYR A 422 11.91 -10.98 -8.74
CA TYR A 422 11.35 -12.33 -8.82
C TYR A 422 12.45 -13.33 -9.13
N ARG A 423 12.30 -14.54 -8.56
CA ARG A 423 13.14 -15.67 -8.94
C ARG A 423 13.06 -15.91 -10.46
N PRO A 424 14.17 -16.30 -11.12
CA PRO A 424 14.19 -16.52 -12.58
C PRO A 424 13.15 -17.54 -13.07
N ASP A 425 12.87 -18.58 -12.29
CA ASP A 425 11.89 -19.61 -12.62
C ASP A 425 10.44 -19.12 -12.52
N ILE A 426 10.17 -18.17 -11.63
CA ILE A 426 8.87 -17.48 -11.53
C ILE A 426 8.67 -16.57 -12.75
N ARG A 427 9.68 -15.77 -13.12
CA ARG A 427 9.60 -14.87 -14.29
C ARG A 427 9.35 -15.66 -15.57
N ARG A 428 10.13 -16.73 -15.79
CA ARG A 428 9.94 -17.62 -16.93
C ARG A 428 8.54 -18.20 -16.97
N TYR A 429 8.00 -18.64 -15.84
CA TYR A 429 6.64 -19.19 -15.79
C TYR A 429 5.58 -18.13 -16.11
N LEU A 430 5.71 -16.90 -15.60
CA LEU A 430 4.82 -15.79 -15.94
C LEU A 430 4.83 -15.52 -17.45
N ASP A 431 6.02 -15.49 -18.07
CA ASP A 431 6.17 -15.33 -19.51
C ASP A 431 5.53 -16.50 -20.28
N GLU A 432 5.76 -17.75 -19.85
CA GLU A 432 5.19 -18.98 -20.43
C GLU A 432 3.65 -18.97 -20.42
N VAL A 433 3.03 -18.44 -19.36
CA VAL A 433 1.56 -18.34 -19.27
C VAL A 433 1.01 -17.03 -19.84
N GLY A 434 1.85 -16.20 -20.46
CA GLY A 434 1.46 -14.95 -21.11
C GLY A 434 1.01 -13.85 -20.14
N LEU A 435 1.52 -13.86 -18.91
CA LEU A 435 1.27 -12.85 -17.89
C LEU A 435 2.43 -11.84 -17.86
N GLU A 436 2.10 -10.56 -17.76
CA GLU A 436 3.10 -9.52 -17.57
C GLU A 436 3.66 -9.62 -16.14
N ALA A 437 4.98 -9.73 -15.98
CA ALA A 437 5.58 -9.87 -14.66
C ALA A 437 5.64 -8.54 -13.88
N ALA A 438 5.43 -7.39 -14.54
CA ALA A 438 5.64 -6.08 -13.95
C ALA A 438 4.85 -5.88 -12.65
N LEU A 439 5.56 -5.48 -11.59
CA LEU A 439 5.02 -5.20 -10.26
C LEU A 439 5.53 -3.82 -9.80
N TRP A 440 4.89 -2.78 -10.33
CA TRP A 440 5.25 -1.40 -10.06
C TRP A 440 4.80 -0.95 -8.67
N ILE A 441 5.72 -0.36 -7.92
CA ILE A 441 5.45 0.32 -6.66
C ILE A 441 6.07 1.71 -6.68
N CYS A 442 5.49 2.66 -5.92
CA CYS A 442 6.15 3.92 -5.64
C CYS A 442 6.83 3.82 -4.27
N PRO A 443 8.15 3.91 -4.15
CA PRO A 443 8.84 3.76 -2.87
C PRO A 443 8.82 5.07 -2.07
N PRO A 444 8.37 5.07 -0.79
CA PRO A 444 8.30 6.31 -0.03
C PRO A 444 9.66 6.78 0.53
N ARG A 445 10.58 5.88 0.90
CA ARG A 445 11.85 6.24 1.59
C ARG A 445 13.03 5.26 1.46
N TRP A 446 12.90 4.16 0.73
CA TRP A 446 13.96 3.16 0.63
C TRP A 446 14.67 3.26 -0.73
N THR A 447 15.94 2.91 -0.73
CA THR A 447 16.72 2.74 -1.96
C THR A 447 16.66 1.27 -2.32
N ALA A 448 16.05 0.93 -3.46
CA ALA A 448 16.11 -0.42 -3.98
C ALA A 448 17.59 -0.82 -4.14
N PRO A 449 18.04 -1.97 -3.63
CA PRO A 449 19.43 -2.39 -3.80
C PRO A 449 19.68 -2.57 -5.28
N SER A 450 20.58 -1.75 -5.82
CA SER A 450 20.84 -1.61 -7.26
C SER A 450 21.09 -2.97 -7.92
N PRO A 451 20.13 -3.53 -8.68
CA PRO A 451 20.52 -4.29 -9.85
C PRO A 451 21.02 -3.24 -10.85
N THR A 452 22.22 -3.40 -11.42
CA THR A 452 22.76 -2.61 -12.56
C THR A 452 21.75 -1.59 -13.11
N SER A 453 21.77 -0.35 -12.63
CA SER A 453 20.66 0.62 -12.73
C SER A 453 19.85 0.42 -14.01
N PRO A 454 18.65 -0.19 -13.97
CA PRO A 454 17.92 -0.50 -15.18
C PRO A 454 17.73 0.79 -16.00
N PRO A 455 17.68 0.70 -17.34
CA PRO A 455 17.45 1.86 -18.17
C PRO A 455 16.20 2.58 -17.69
N PHE A 456 16.29 3.91 -17.56
CA PHE A 456 15.18 4.73 -17.09
C PHE A 456 13.95 4.46 -17.96
N ARG A 457 12.83 4.11 -17.33
CA ARG A 457 11.56 3.91 -18.04
C ARG A 457 10.68 5.13 -17.84
N PRO A 458 10.20 5.76 -18.92
CA PRO A 458 9.29 6.88 -18.80
C PRO A 458 8.02 6.51 -18.03
N PHE A 459 7.59 7.39 -17.13
CA PHE A 459 6.39 7.21 -16.33
C PHE A 459 5.59 8.50 -16.26
N ASP A 460 4.28 8.35 -16.05
CA ASP A 460 3.36 9.47 -15.92
C ASP A 460 3.21 9.81 -14.44
N VAL A 461 3.26 11.10 -14.10
CA VAL A 461 3.20 11.59 -12.72
C VAL A 461 2.51 12.96 -12.67
N PRO A 462 1.74 13.29 -11.61
CA PRO A 462 1.11 14.59 -11.47
C PRO A 462 2.19 15.66 -11.28
N LEU A 463 1.98 16.83 -11.87
CA LEU A 463 2.92 17.94 -11.74
C LEU A 463 3.24 18.20 -10.27
N VAL A 464 2.23 18.34 -9.40
CA VAL A 464 2.41 18.58 -7.96
C VAL A 464 3.40 17.62 -7.28
N GLU A 465 3.52 16.39 -7.74
CA GLU A 465 4.45 15.42 -7.19
C GLU A 465 5.88 15.63 -7.71
N ILE A 466 6.05 15.94 -8.99
CA ILE A 466 7.34 16.42 -9.54
C ILE A 466 7.82 17.63 -8.73
N GLN A 467 6.91 18.59 -8.49
CA GLN A 467 7.19 19.80 -7.73
C GLN A 467 7.62 19.50 -6.29
N ARG A 468 6.93 18.57 -5.64
CA ARG A 468 7.26 18.14 -4.27
C ARG A 468 8.66 17.54 -4.21
N LEU A 469 9.01 16.68 -5.17
CA LEU A 469 10.29 15.98 -5.23
C LEU A 469 11.46 16.91 -5.58
N ILE A 470 11.29 17.78 -6.57
CA ILE A 470 12.26 18.84 -6.90
C ILE A 470 12.44 19.79 -5.71
N GLY A 471 11.34 20.26 -5.12
CA GLY A 471 11.39 21.15 -3.96
C GLY A 471 12.04 20.51 -2.74
N ALA A 472 11.92 19.19 -2.57
CA ALA A 472 12.60 18.46 -1.49
C ALA A 472 14.12 18.39 -1.72
N GLU A 473 14.57 18.21 -2.96
CA GLU A 473 16.00 18.24 -3.31
C GLU A 473 16.60 19.62 -3.04
N LEU A 474 15.93 20.68 -3.48
CA LEU A 474 16.41 22.06 -3.36
C LEU A 474 16.45 22.56 -1.91
N ARG A 475 15.68 21.94 -0.99
CA ARG A 475 15.73 22.25 0.44
C ARG A 475 16.89 21.56 1.17
N LYS A 476 17.65 20.68 0.52
CA LYS A 476 18.84 20.09 1.14
C LYS A 476 19.91 21.18 1.36
N PRO A 477 20.76 21.05 2.39
CA PRO A 477 21.85 22.00 2.62
C PRO A 477 22.81 22.12 1.43
N GLN A 478 22.97 21.03 0.67
CA GLN A 478 23.75 20.96 -0.56
C GLN A 478 22.93 20.21 -1.62
N PRO A 479 22.03 20.90 -2.36
CA PRO A 479 21.27 20.30 -3.44
C PRO A 479 22.23 19.78 -4.52
N GLN A 480 22.03 18.57 -5.00
CA GLN A 480 22.83 18.04 -6.10
C GLN A 480 22.33 18.62 -7.44
N PRO A 481 23.22 18.87 -8.42
CA PRO A 481 22.80 19.19 -9.78
C PRO A 481 21.90 18.10 -10.36
N PHE A 482 20.81 18.49 -11.02
CA PHE A 482 19.89 17.54 -11.63
C PHE A 482 19.26 18.07 -12.91
N PHE A 483 18.75 17.15 -13.74
CA PHE A 483 17.90 17.44 -14.86
C PHE A 483 16.63 16.58 -14.82
N VAL A 484 15.56 17.09 -15.41
CA VAL A 484 14.29 16.40 -15.60
C VAL A 484 13.73 16.74 -16.97
N THR A 485 13.55 15.73 -17.82
CA THR A 485 12.85 15.85 -19.10
C THR A 485 11.40 15.47 -18.91
N LEU A 486 10.49 16.41 -19.14
CA LEU A 486 9.05 16.26 -18.97
C LEU A 486 8.33 16.38 -20.31
N ARG A 487 7.30 15.57 -20.55
CA ARG A 487 6.39 15.75 -21.69
C ARG A 487 4.96 15.93 -21.18
N PRO A 488 4.28 17.04 -21.51
CA PRO A 488 2.87 17.22 -21.18
C PRO A 488 2.02 16.09 -21.77
N LEU A 489 1.05 15.58 -21.00
CA LEU A 489 0.18 14.49 -21.46
C LEU A 489 -1.11 14.98 -22.13
N GLN A 490 -1.47 16.25 -21.94
CA GLN A 490 -2.66 16.83 -22.55
C GLN A 490 -2.36 17.26 -24.00
N LYS A 491 -3.07 16.66 -24.96
CA LYS A 491 -3.15 17.18 -26.33
C LYS A 491 -4.16 18.31 -26.35
N GLU A 492 -3.74 19.54 -26.07
CA GLU A 492 -4.64 20.70 -26.16
C GLU A 492 -5.03 21.04 -27.62
N SER A 493 -4.26 20.59 -28.63
CA SER A 493 -4.46 21.00 -30.03
C SER A 493 -4.27 19.90 -31.08
N GLY A 494 -4.24 18.62 -30.68
CA GLY A 494 -3.94 17.49 -31.59
C GLY A 494 -2.45 17.35 -31.96
N HIS A 495 -1.65 18.40 -31.76
CA HIS A 495 -0.20 18.38 -31.90
C HIS A 495 0.49 17.80 -30.66
N ASP A 496 1.59 17.08 -30.87
CA ASP A 496 2.44 16.60 -29.78
C ASP A 496 3.22 17.79 -29.21
N GLN A 497 3.01 18.11 -27.94
CA GLN A 497 3.77 19.18 -27.28
C GLN A 497 5.25 18.77 -27.11
N PRO A 498 6.20 19.71 -27.28
CA PRO A 498 7.63 19.43 -27.11
C PRO A 498 7.94 18.99 -25.69
N ALA A 499 9.04 18.27 -25.52
CA ALA A 499 9.52 17.92 -24.20
C ALA A 499 10.19 19.15 -23.54
N LEU A 500 9.92 19.34 -22.26
CA LEU A 500 10.49 20.37 -21.41
C LEU A 500 11.69 19.78 -20.64
N ASN A 501 12.88 20.32 -20.85
CA ASN A 501 14.07 19.98 -20.07
C ASN A 501 14.29 21.04 -19.00
N LEU A 502 14.19 20.62 -17.74
CA LEU A 502 14.50 21.43 -16.56
C LEU A 502 15.86 20.99 -16.02
N THR A 503 16.83 21.90 -15.95
CA THR A 503 18.16 21.61 -15.37
C THR A 503 18.48 22.59 -14.24
N TRP A 504 19.02 22.07 -13.14
CA TRP A 504 19.59 22.82 -12.01
C TRP A 504 21.07 22.45 -11.88
N ASP A 505 21.96 23.43 -11.95
CA ASP A 505 23.42 23.20 -11.94
C ASP A 505 24.10 23.40 -10.56
N GLY A 506 23.33 23.74 -9.53
CA GLY A 506 23.85 24.08 -8.20
C GLY A 506 23.74 25.57 -7.85
N GLY A 507 23.26 26.42 -8.77
CA GLY A 507 22.96 27.83 -8.49
C GLY A 507 21.95 28.46 -9.43
N GLU A 508 21.82 27.95 -10.65
CA GLU A 508 20.98 28.48 -11.72
C GLU A 508 20.05 27.43 -12.32
N TRP A 509 18.93 27.91 -12.88
CA TRP A 509 17.97 27.11 -13.62
C TRP A 509 18.15 27.29 -15.13
N TYR A 510 18.09 26.18 -15.86
CA TYR A 510 18.03 26.19 -17.32
C TYR A 510 16.75 25.52 -17.77
N LEU A 511 16.01 26.22 -18.62
CA LEU A 511 14.85 25.71 -19.32
C LEU A 511 15.23 25.54 -20.79
N SER A 512 15.12 24.32 -21.31
CA SER A 512 15.23 24.10 -22.76
C SER A 512 14.02 23.31 -23.26
N PHE A 513 13.55 23.67 -24.45
CA PHE A 513 12.50 22.93 -25.13
C PHE A 513 13.18 21.98 -26.11
N PHE A 514 13.04 20.69 -25.88
CA PHE A 514 13.47 19.69 -26.85
C PHE A 514 12.32 19.50 -27.84
N VAL A 515 12.47 20.12 -29.01
CA VAL A 515 11.75 19.64 -30.19
C VAL A 515 12.39 18.30 -30.52
N PRO A 516 11.66 17.16 -30.44
CA PRO A 516 12.24 15.89 -30.88
C PRO A 516 12.72 16.08 -32.32
N GLN A 517 14.02 15.90 -32.52
CA GLN A 517 14.80 16.39 -33.66
C GLN A 517 14.08 16.30 -35.01
N THR A 518 14.20 17.39 -35.77
CA THR A 518 13.94 17.45 -37.21
C THR A 518 14.59 16.25 -37.89
N VAL A 519 13.77 15.36 -38.43
CA VAL A 519 14.25 14.43 -39.46
C VAL A 519 14.60 15.31 -40.65
N ARG A 520 15.88 15.40 -41.02
CA ARG A 520 16.28 16.22 -42.17
C ARG A 520 16.26 15.33 -43.41
N TRP A 521 15.32 15.61 -44.30
CA TRP A 521 15.28 15.04 -45.63
C TRP A 521 16.48 15.56 -46.42
N ASP A 522 17.41 14.68 -46.78
CA ASP A 522 18.62 15.03 -47.55
C ASP A 522 18.41 15.03 -49.07
N GLY A 523 17.15 14.83 -49.50
CA GLY A 523 16.77 14.65 -50.90
C GLY A 523 16.70 13.18 -51.35
N LYS A 524 17.10 12.20 -50.52
CA LYS A 524 17.12 10.77 -50.88
C LYS A 524 16.60 9.82 -49.79
N GLN A 525 16.81 10.10 -48.50
CA GLN A 525 16.28 9.28 -47.39
C GLN A 525 16.16 10.05 -46.07
N TRP A 526 15.38 9.49 -45.13
CA TRP A 526 15.28 9.99 -43.77
C TRP A 526 16.35 9.32 -42.89
N ALA A 527 17.27 10.09 -42.30
CA ALA A 527 18.31 9.58 -41.41
C ALA A 527 18.07 10.00 -39.95
N ALA A 528 18.29 9.08 -39.00
CA ALA A 528 18.24 9.35 -37.57
C ALA A 528 19.50 10.10 -37.11
N ALA A 529 19.32 11.09 -36.25
CA ALA A 529 20.43 11.81 -35.62
C ALA A 529 21.08 11.00 -34.48
N ALA A 530 22.37 11.26 -34.25
CA ALA A 530 23.25 10.55 -33.32
C ALA A 530 22.71 10.50 -31.87
N PRO A 531 23.07 9.47 -31.07
CA PRO A 531 22.61 9.33 -29.69
C PRO A 531 23.01 10.52 -28.82
N ALA A 532 22.17 10.83 -27.82
CA ALA A 532 22.38 11.92 -26.88
C ALA A 532 23.74 11.78 -26.14
N PRO A 533 24.49 12.88 -25.94
CA PRO A 533 25.76 12.85 -25.23
C PRO A 533 25.57 12.53 -23.74
N SER A 534 26.56 11.84 -23.14
CA SER A 534 26.62 11.52 -21.69
C SER A 534 26.85 12.73 -20.79
N HIS A 535 26.99 13.92 -21.38
CA HIS A 535 27.09 15.21 -20.73
C HIS A 535 26.06 16.15 -21.36
N PRO A 536 25.46 17.08 -20.59
CA PRO A 536 24.58 18.08 -21.18
C PRO A 536 25.31 18.74 -22.36
N PRO A 537 24.69 18.82 -23.55
CA PRO A 537 25.30 19.54 -24.67
C PRO A 537 25.63 20.96 -24.20
N SER A 538 26.83 21.45 -24.54
CA SER A 538 27.13 22.88 -24.47
C SER A 538 26.14 23.58 -25.41
N LEU A 539 25.02 24.07 -24.87
CA LEU A 539 23.87 24.60 -25.59
C LEU A 539 24.15 26.03 -26.09
N PRO A 540 24.16 26.30 -27.41
CA PRO A 540 24.28 27.66 -27.93
C PRO A 540 22.97 28.46 -27.89
N ASP A 541 21.80 27.82 -27.75
CA ASP A 541 20.48 28.48 -27.88
C ASP A 541 19.54 28.25 -26.67
N ALA A 542 20.09 28.11 -25.46
CA ALA A 542 19.27 28.04 -24.26
C ALA A 542 18.76 29.44 -23.89
N PHE A 543 17.43 29.63 -23.82
CA PHE A 543 16.84 30.82 -23.20
C PHE A 543 17.21 30.83 -21.72
N ARG A 544 18.14 31.71 -21.35
CA ARG A 544 18.52 31.96 -19.96
C ARG A 544 17.41 32.78 -19.32
N ILE A 545 16.70 32.18 -18.37
CA ILE A 545 15.78 32.91 -17.50
C ILE A 545 16.51 33.02 -16.16
N ASP A 546 16.88 34.24 -15.77
CA ASP A 546 17.48 34.47 -14.45
C ASP A 546 16.39 34.31 -13.37
N VAL A 547 16.31 33.11 -12.80
CA VAL A 547 15.28 32.76 -11.82
C VAL A 547 15.74 33.14 -10.41
N LEU A 548 15.18 34.22 -9.87
CA LEU A 548 15.37 34.64 -8.49
C LEU A 548 14.96 33.53 -7.51
N ARG A 549 15.77 33.32 -6.46
CA ARG A 549 15.76 32.25 -5.43
C ARG A 549 14.43 31.89 -4.75
N ASP A 550 13.30 32.54 -5.04
CA ASP A 550 12.03 32.32 -4.34
C ASP A 550 10.91 31.86 -5.27
N ARG A 551 10.37 30.64 -5.04
CA ARG A 551 9.17 29.96 -5.62
C ARG A 551 8.80 30.21 -7.10
N SER A 552 9.66 30.83 -7.89
CA SER A 552 9.42 31.44 -9.21
C SER A 552 9.58 30.46 -10.36
N TRP A 553 10.20 29.30 -10.15
CA TRP A 553 10.25 28.24 -11.17
C TRP A 553 8.84 27.71 -11.54
N LEU A 554 7.85 27.82 -10.63
CA LEU A 554 6.44 27.59 -10.93
C LEU A 554 5.92 28.55 -12.00
N ARG A 555 6.25 29.84 -11.85
CA ARG A 555 6.02 30.84 -12.90
C ARG A 555 6.83 30.51 -14.13
N VAL A 556 8.07 30.05 -14.04
CA VAL A 556 8.86 29.68 -15.24
C VAL A 556 8.21 28.56 -16.04
N ILE A 557 7.69 27.52 -15.39
CA ILE A 557 6.94 26.46 -16.07
C ILE A 557 5.64 27.02 -16.63
N GLN A 558 4.86 27.76 -15.84
CA GLN A 558 3.57 28.31 -16.27
C GLN A 558 3.72 29.38 -17.37
N GLU A 559 4.59 30.36 -17.20
CA GLU A 559 4.94 31.43 -18.15
C GLU A 559 5.70 30.90 -19.36
N GLY A 560 6.59 29.91 -19.19
CA GLY A 560 7.23 29.22 -20.31
C GLY A 560 6.22 28.49 -21.19
N LEU A 561 5.24 27.81 -20.58
CA LEU A 561 4.13 27.18 -21.31
C LEU A 561 3.19 28.21 -21.93
N VAL A 562 2.87 29.31 -21.24
CA VAL A 562 2.03 30.40 -21.77
C VAL A 562 2.71 31.12 -22.93
N ARG A 563 4.02 31.39 -22.86
CA ARG A 563 4.78 32.03 -23.94
C ARG A 563 5.01 31.11 -25.14
N PHE A 564 5.22 29.81 -24.92
CA PHE A 564 5.26 28.84 -26.02
C PHE A 564 3.92 28.81 -26.77
N ARG A 565 2.78 28.85 -26.05
CA ARG A 565 1.44 28.99 -26.67
C ARG A 565 1.32 30.25 -27.53
N SER A 566 1.87 31.39 -27.09
CA SER A 566 1.83 32.64 -27.88
C SER A 566 2.71 32.61 -29.14
N PHE A 567 3.75 31.76 -29.18
CA PHE A 567 4.58 31.60 -30.38
C PHE A 567 3.83 30.85 -31.50
N ASP A 568 3.05 29.82 -31.16
CA ASP A 568 2.23 29.07 -32.13
C ASP A 568 1.06 29.92 -32.70
N GLU A 569 0.57 30.92 -31.96
CA GLU A 569 -0.58 31.75 -32.38
C GLU A 569 -0.20 33.00 -33.19
N HIS A 570 1.07 33.44 -33.18
CA HIS A 570 1.48 34.70 -33.83
C HIS A 570 2.57 34.58 -34.89
N ASP A 571 3.35 33.50 -34.93
CA ASP A 571 4.37 33.31 -35.98
C ASP A 571 4.09 32.05 -36.81
N SER A 572 3.17 32.20 -37.78
CA SER A 572 3.20 31.40 -39.00
C SER A 572 4.05 32.13 -40.04
N PRO A 573 5.35 31.79 -40.23
CA PRO A 573 6.11 32.25 -41.37
C PRO A 573 5.72 31.38 -42.58
N CYS A 574 4.52 31.61 -43.09
CA CYS A 574 4.09 31.17 -44.40
C CYS A 574 3.51 32.37 -45.16
N ARG A 575 4.37 33.37 -45.41
CA ARG A 575 4.30 34.24 -46.58
C ARG A 575 5.72 34.60 -47.03
N HIS A 576 6.02 34.10 -48.23
CA HIS A 576 7.22 34.25 -49.08
C HIS A 576 8.41 33.34 -48.79
#